data_AF-A0A395YF88-F1
#
_entry.id   AF-A0A395YF88-F1
#
_cell.length_a   1.000
_cell.length_b   1.000
_cell.length_c   1.000
_cell.angle_alpha   90.00
_cell.angle_beta   90.00
_cell.angle_gamma   90.00
#
_symmetry.space_group_name_H-M   'P 1'
#
loop_
_entity.id
_entity.type
_entity.pdbx_description
1 polymer ?
#
loop_
_entity_poly.entity_id
_entity_poly.type
_entity_poly.pdbx_seq_one_letter_code
_entity_poly.pdbx_strand_id
1 'polypeptide(L)'
;MHILGLPTDIFNVYPASVKFKTYQARWQIGDIYVSGDARKTEDNPQGLGCYLVMTGRGCDDIFRILDSRNYTFGDMFRRCERRYGLDNFHFTRLDIAIDDKNEKPFFTIEQIKKKCEKEEFISN
;
A
#
# COMPACT_ATOMS: atom_id res chain seq x y z
N MET A 1 16.09 5.00 11.43
CA MET A 1 15.45 5.53 10.19
C MET A 1 14.04 4.95 10.09
N HIS A 2 13.01 5.80 10.06
CA HIS A 2 11.61 5.38 9.89
C HIS A 2 11.28 5.26 8.39
N ILE A 3 10.63 4.17 7.97
CA ILE A 3 10.33 3.90 6.55
C ILE A 3 9.40 4.95 5.95
N LEU A 4 8.25 5.19 6.60
CA LEU A 4 7.21 6.13 6.13
C LEU A 4 7.55 7.59 6.45
N GLY A 5 8.55 7.83 7.30
CA GLY A 5 8.92 9.19 7.70
C GLY A 5 7.84 9.94 8.51
N LEU A 6 6.82 9.23 8.98
CA LEU A 6 5.75 9.74 9.83
C LEU A 6 6.10 9.54 11.32
N PRO A 7 5.81 10.54 12.18
CA PRO A 7 5.83 10.35 13.64
C PRO A 7 4.90 9.19 14.06
N THR A 8 5.23 8.48 15.13
CA THR A 8 4.43 7.32 15.57
C THR A 8 3.22 7.69 16.44
N ASP A 9 3.28 8.86 17.08
CA ASP A 9 2.29 9.40 18.01
C ASP A 9 1.03 9.95 17.31
N ILE A 10 1.08 10.19 15.99
CA ILE A 10 -0.08 10.63 15.21
C ILE A 10 -1.04 9.50 14.86
N PHE A 11 -0.66 8.25 15.09
CA PHE A 11 -1.48 7.09 14.75
C PHE A 11 -2.45 6.77 15.88
N ASN A 12 -3.73 6.65 15.54
CA ASN A 12 -4.71 6.06 16.43
C ASN A 12 -4.50 4.53 16.48
N VAL A 13 -4.70 3.94 17.66
CA VAL A 13 -4.49 2.51 17.90
C VAL A 13 -5.82 1.81 18.08
N TYR A 14 -6.01 0.72 17.33
CA TYR A 14 -7.21 -0.11 17.37
C TYR A 14 -6.83 -1.59 17.50
N PRO A 15 -7.71 -2.44 18.06
CA PRO A 15 -7.58 -3.89 17.90
C PRO A 15 -7.62 -4.28 16.42
N ALA A 16 -6.72 -5.15 15.98
CA ALA A 16 -6.70 -5.64 14.60
C ALA A 16 -7.43 -6.98 14.45
N SER A 17 -8.18 -7.12 13.36
CA SER A 17 -8.58 -8.42 12.80
C SER A 17 -8.31 -8.41 11.30
N VAL A 18 -7.19 -9.01 10.89
CA VAL A 18 -6.86 -9.21 9.48
C VAL A 18 -7.14 -10.66 9.16
N LYS A 19 -7.99 -10.92 8.16
CA LYS A 19 -8.39 -12.28 7.78
C LYS A 19 -7.13 -13.13 7.54
N PHE A 20 -7.06 -14.30 8.19
CA PHE A 20 -5.93 -15.23 8.10
C PHE A 20 -4.58 -14.74 8.69
N LYS A 21 -4.57 -13.64 9.44
CA LYS A 21 -3.38 -13.14 10.16
C LYS A 21 -3.71 -12.96 11.64
N THR A 22 -2.74 -13.21 12.52
CA THR A 22 -2.90 -13.17 13.99
C THR A 22 -2.49 -11.83 14.61
N TYR A 23 -2.48 -10.74 13.82
CA TYR A 23 -2.16 -9.39 14.29
C TYR A 23 -3.14 -8.92 15.35
N GLN A 24 -2.64 -8.32 16.42
CA GLN A 24 -3.45 -7.89 17.56
C GLN A 24 -3.72 -6.38 17.54
N ALA A 25 -2.84 -5.59 16.93
CA ALA A 25 -2.93 -4.13 16.91
C ALA A 25 -2.92 -3.57 15.49
N ARG A 26 -3.66 -2.47 15.29
CA ARG A 26 -3.65 -1.63 14.09
C ARG A 26 -3.36 -0.19 14.49
N TRP A 27 -2.32 0.38 13.89
CA TRP A 27 -2.02 1.80 13.92
C TRP A 27 -2.56 2.44 12.65
N GLN A 28 -3.41 3.46 12.76
CA GLN A 28 -4.06 4.09 11.60
C GLN A 28 -4.06 5.62 11.69
N ILE A 29 -3.74 6.26 10.56
CA ILE A 29 -3.98 7.68 10.31
C ILE A 29 -4.61 7.82 8.91
N GLY A 30 -5.83 8.35 8.86
CA GLY A 30 -6.59 8.46 7.61
C GLY A 30 -6.65 7.11 6.86
N ASP A 31 -6.14 7.13 5.64
CA ASP A 31 -6.12 6.02 4.69
C ASP A 31 -4.83 5.16 4.74
N ILE A 32 -3.97 5.39 5.73
CA ILE A 32 -2.73 4.63 5.98
C ILE A 32 -2.89 3.85 7.27
N TYR A 33 -2.69 2.53 7.22
CA TYR A 33 -2.68 1.72 8.43
C TYR A 33 -1.66 0.59 8.40
N VAL A 34 -1.11 0.31 9.57
CA VAL A 34 -0.19 -0.78 9.82
C VAL A 34 -0.84 -1.73 10.82
N SER A 35 -1.01 -2.99 10.48
CA SER A 35 -1.40 -4.04 11.43
C SER A 35 -0.17 -4.82 11.85
N GLY A 36 -0.03 -5.16 13.13
CA GLY A 36 1.15 -5.85 13.65
C GLY A 36 0.88 -6.44 15.03
N ASP A 37 1.96 -6.62 15.80
CA ASP A 37 1.90 -7.23 17.13
C ASP A 37 1.23 -8.60 17.08
N ALA A 38 1.78 -9.50 16.26
CA ALA A 38 1.25 -10.86 16.16
C ALA A 38 1.59 -11.61 17.45
N ARG A 39 0.69 -12.52 17.87
CA ARG A 39 0.98 -13.40 19.01
C ARG A 39 2.28 -14.16 18.76
N LYS A 40 3.15 -14.16 19.77
CA LYS A 40 4.34 -15.00 19.77
C LYS A 40 3.93 -16.48 19.77
N THR A 41 4.53 -17.24 18.88
CA THR A 41 4.38 -18.71 18.78
C THR A 41 5.75 -19.36 18.70
N GLU A 42 5.85 -20.68 18.78
CA GLU A 42 7.14 -21.37 18.54
C GLU A 42 7.71 -21.04 17.14
N ASP A 43 6.84 -20.95 16.14
CA ASP A 43 7.22 -20.59 14.76
C ASP A 43 7.44 -19.08 14.54
N ASN A 44 6.92 -18.22 15.43
CA ASN A 44 7.11 -16.77 15.41
C ASN A 44 7.44 -16.27 16.83
N PRO A 45 8.64 -16.61 17.36
CA PRO A 45 8.96 -16.38 18.76
C PRO A 45 9.06 -14.89 19.11
N GLN A 46 9.29 -14.04 18.10
CA GLN A 46 9.38 -12.59 18.29
C GLN A 46 8.04 -11.87 18.08
N GLY A 47 7.02 -12.53 17.49
CA GLY A 47 5.75 -11.89 17.15
C GLY A 47 5.91 -10.81 16.07
N LEU A 48 7.06 -10.80 15.39
CA LEU A 48 7.45 -9.74 14.47
C LEU A 48 6.86 -9.98 13.09
N GLY A 49 6.54 -8.86 12.45
CA GLY A 49 5.84 -8.82 11.18
C GLY A 49 4.77 -7.73 11.24
N CYS A 50 4.69 -6.93 10.19
CA CYS A 50 3.68 -5.91 10.08
C CYS A 50 3.10 -5.90 8.67
N TYR A 51 1.85 -5.51 8.56
CA TYR A 51 1.12 -5.41 7.32
C TYR A 51 0.72 -3.96 7.10
N LEU A 52 1.43 -3.29 6.19
CA LEU A 52 1.13 -1.92 5.78
C LEU A 52 0.08 -1.95 4.66
N VAL A 53 -0.94 -1.12 4.80
CA VAL A 53 -1.91 -0.85 3.75
C VAL A 53 -2.06 0.65 3.55
N MET A 54 -2.11 1.04 2.29
CA MET A 54 -2.40 2.40 1.84
C MET A 54 -3.45 2.29 0.74
N THR A 55 -4.56 3.02 0.86
CA THR A 55 -5.53 3.16 -0.25
C THR A 55 -4.98 4.17 -1.27
N GLY A 56 -5.68 4.39 -2.39
CA GLY A 56 -5.28 5.43 -3.37
C GLY A 56 -5.04 6.80 -2.72
N ARG A 57 -5.92 7.23 -1.81
CA ARG A 57 -5.73 8.48 -1.04
C ARG A 57 -4.54 8.40 -0.08
N GLY A 58 -4.33 7.26 0.56
CA GLY A 58 -3.14 7.04 1.41
C GLY A 58 -1.83 7.11 0.61
N CYS A 59 -1.85 6.65 -0.65
CA CYS A 59 -0.72 6.82 -1.56
C CYS A 59 -0.51 8.30 -1.93
N ASP A 60 -1.55 9.10 -2.14
CA ASP A 60 -1.42 10.55 -2.37
C ASP A 60 -0.77 11.27 -1.19
N ASP A 61 -1.18 10.92 0.04
CA ASP A 61 -0.60 11.50 1.26
C ASP A 61 0.89 11.14 1.41
N ILE A 62 1.23 9.86 1.21
CA ILE A 62 2.63 9.41 1.24
C ILE A 62 3.44 10.03 0.09
N PHE A 63 2.86 10.17 -1.10
CA PHE A 63 3.52 10.82 -2.22
C PHE A 63 3.94 12.24 -1.86
N ARG A 64 3.03 13.05 -1.30
CA ARG A 64 3.35 14.43 -0.87
C ARG A 64 4.46 14.48 0.18
N ILE A 65 4.46 13.53 1.13
CA ILE A 65 5.51 13.43 2.15
C ILE A 65 6.87 13.09 1.54
N LEU A 66 6.91 12.11 0.64
CA LEU A 66 8.13 11.70 -0.04
C LEU A 66 8.66 12.83 -0.93
N ASP A 67 7.80 13.45 -1.73
CA ASP A 67 8.12 14.56 -2.63
C ASP A 67 8.66 15.78 -1.87
N SER A 68 8.05 16.14 -0.74
CA SER A 68 8.56 17.22 0.13
C SER A 68 9.98 17.00 0.66
N ARG A 69 10.47 15.76 0.58
CA ARG A 69 11.82 15.34 1.01
C ARG A 69 12.70 14.91 -0.17
N ASN A 70 12.27 15.18 -1.40
CA ASN A 70 12.95 14.76 -2.63
C ASN A 70 13.18 13.24 -2.71
N TYR A 71 12.16 12.47 -2.30
CA TYR A 71 12.13 11.00 -2.39
C TYR A 71 10.96 10.51 -3.22
N THR A 72 11.09 9.29 -3.71
CA THR A 72 10.07 8.57 -4.49
C THR A 72 9.55 7.36 -3.72
N PHE A 73 8.45 6.76 -4.19
CA PHE A 73 8.03 5.44 -3.73
C PHE A 73 9.13 4.38 -3.90
N GLY A 74 9.92 4.46 -4.98
CA GLY A 74 11.07 3.59 -5.19
C GLY A 74 12.13 3.71 -4.11
N ASP A 75 12.37 4.92 -3.59
CA ASP A 75 13.29 5.11 -2.45
C ASP A 75 12.71 4.52 -1.15
N MET A 76 11.40 4.65 -0.93
CA MET A 76 10.72 4.01 0.19
C MET A 76 10.82 2.48 0.12
N PHE A 77 10.59 1.87 -1.04
CA PHE A 77 10.70 0.43 -1.24
C PHE A 77 12.13 -0.06 -1.02
N ARG A 78 13.14 0.64 -1.55
CA ARG A 78 14.55 0.34 -1.30
C ARG A 78 14.92 0.43 0.19
N ARG A 79 14.29 1.31 0.97
CA ARG A 79 14.47 1.35 2.42
C ARG A 79 13.86 0.14 3.11
N CYS A 80 12.70 -0.33 2.67
CA CYS A 80 12.10 -1.58 3.17
C CYS A 80 13.02 -2.76 2.92
N GLU A 81 13.49 -2.93 1.67
CA GLU A 81 14.41 -4.00 1.29
C GLU A 81 15.70 -3.96 2.12
N ARG A 82 16.32 -2.79 2.29
CA ARG A 82 17.52 -2.63 3.12
C ARG A 82 17.28 -2.92 4.60
N ARG A 83 16.08 -2.61 5.12
CA ARG A 83 15.78 -2.72 6.56
C ARG A 83 15.37 -4.14 6.96
N TYR A 84 14.65 -4.84 6.08
CA TYR A 84 14.06 -6.15 6.38
C TYR A 84 14.73 -7.30 5.60
N GLY A 85 15.42 -7.01 4.50
CA GLY A 85 15.96 -8.02 3.59
C GLY A 85 14.94 -8.45 2.55
N LEU A 86 15.43 -8.93 1.40
CA LEU A 86 14.59 -9.36 0.27
C LEU A 86 13.66 -10.52 0.63
N ASP A 87 14.07 -11.39 1.55
CA ASP A 87 13.26 -12.54 1.99
C ASP A 87 12.14 -12.17 2.99
N ASN A 88 12.22 -11.00 3.62
CA ASN A 88 11.27 -10.58 4.66
C ASN A 88 10.40 -9.38 4.26
N PHE A 89 10.68 -8.73 3.12
CA PHE A 89 9.85 -7.68 2.55
C PHE A 89 9.17 -8.16 1.28
N HIS A 90 7.84 -8.16 1.26
CA HIS A 90 7.05 -8.62 0.13
C HIS A 90 5.85 -7.71 -0.11
N PHE A 91 5.54 -7.48 -1.39
CA PHE A 91 4.28 -6.87 -1.79
C PHE A 91 3.21 -7.95 -1.92
N THR A 92 2.12 -7.82 -1.18
CA THR A 92 0.92 -8.66 -1.36
C THR A 92 0.00 -8.10 -2.43
N ARG A 93 0.00 -6.77 -2.62
CA ARG A 93 -0.78 -6.05 -3.62
C ARG A 93 -0.10 -4.73 -3.96
N LEU A 94 -0.04 -4.42 -5.26
CA LEU A 94 0.41 -3.13 -5.78
C LEU A 94 -0.47 -2.79 -6.98
N ASP A 95 -1.24 -1.71 -6.86
CA ASP A 95 -2.09 -1.20 -7.94
C ASP A 95 -1.41 0.02 -8.54
N ILE A 96 -1.21 0.03 -9.87
CA ILE A 96 -0.61 1.16 -10.61
C ILE A 96 -1.73 1.82 -11.42
N ALA A 97 -1.87 3.14 -11.27
CA ALA A 97 -2.85 3.94 -12.00
C ALA A 97 -2.16 4.84 -13.03
N ILE A 98 -2.87 5.12 -14.13
CA ILE A 98 -2.47 6.09 -15.14
C ILE A 98 -3.60 7.11 -15.25
N ASP A 99 -3.27 8.38 -15.03
CA ASP A 99 -4.20 9.48 -15.25
C ASP A 99 -4.06 10.01 -16.67
N ASP A 100 -5.09 9.85 -17.49
CA ASP A 100 -5.19 10.54 -18.79
C ASP A 100 -5.54 12.01 -18.55
N LYS A 101 -4.54 12.89 -18.63
CA LYS A 101 -4.67 14.33 -18.44
C LYS A 101 -4.79 15.11 -19.75
N ASN A 102 -5.02 14.43 -20.87
CA ASN A 102 -5.22 15.11 -22.15
C ASN A 102 -6.54 15.90 -22.14
N GLU A 103 -6.58 17.07 -22.79
CA GLU A 103 -7.81 17.86 -22.95
C GLU A 103 -8.91 17.03 -23.65
N LYS A 104 -8.49 16.24 -24.64
CA LYS A 104 -9.30 15.19 -25.25
C LYS A 104 -8.73 13.83 -24.84
N PRO A 105 -9.48 13.00 -24.11
CA PRO A 105 -8.99 11.70 -23.66
C PRO A 105 -8.73 10.78 -24.86
N PHE A 106 -7.78 9.85 -24.70
CA PHE A 106 -7.41 8.90 -25.75
C PHE A 106 -8.58 7.98 -26.12
N PHE A 107 -9.39 7.64 -25.13
CA PHE A 107 -10.69 6.99 -25.26
C PHE A 107 -11.60 7.40 -24.11
N THR A 108 -12.90 7.27 -24.34
CA THR A 108 -13.93 7.44 -23.31
C THR A 108 -14.39 6.08 -22.80
N ILE A 109 -14.94 6.06 -21.58
CA ILE A 109 -15.54 4.85 -21.00
C ILE A 109 -16.66 4.31 -21.90
N GLU A 110 -17.46 5.18 -22.53
CA GLU A 110 -18.53 4.79 -23.44
C GLU A 110 -18.02 4.11 -24.72
N GLN A 111 -16.87 4.56 -25.26
CA GLN A 111 -16.23 3.86 -26.38
C GLN A 111 -15.77 2.45 -25.98
N ILE A 112 -15.22 2.28 -24.77
CA ILE A 112 -14.81 0.97 -24.27
C ILE A 112 -16.04 0.07 -24.08
N LYS A 113 -17.11 0.57 -23.43
CA LYS A 113 -18.36 -0.18 -23.22
C LYS A 113 -18.94 -0.67 -24.55
N LYS A 114 -19.02 0.19 -25.55
CA LYS A 114 -19.53 -0.18 -26.88
C LYS A 114 -18.71 -1.27 -27.55
N LYS A 115 -17.39 -1.32 -27.33
CA LYS A 115 -16.54 -2.42 -27.81
C LYS A 115 -16.85 -3.71 -27.06
N CYS A 116 -17.04 -3.65 -25.74
CA CYS A 116 -17.42 -4.82 -24.95
C CYS A 116 -18.78 -5.39 -25.37
N GLU A 117 -19.79 -4.55 -25.57
CA GLU A 117 -21.15 -4.96 -26.00
C GLU A 117 -21.16 -5.65 -27.37
N LYS A 118 -20.21 -5.28 -28.23
CA LYS A 118 -20.05 -5.87 -29.55
C LYS A 118 -19.09 -7.06 -29.59
N GLU A 119 -18.60 -7.48 -28.43
CA GLU A 119 -17.57 -8.53 -28.31
C GLU A 119 -16.29 -8.20 -29.10
N GLU A 120 -15.99 -6.91 -29.29
CA GLU A 120 -14.78 -6.41 -29.97
C GLU A 120 -13.58 -6.33 -29.00
N PHE A 121 -13.36 -7.38 -28.21
CA PHE A 121 -12.23 -7.47 -27.28
C PHE A 121 -11.73 -8.91 -27.13
N ILE A 122 -10.46 -9.06 -26.76
CA ILE A 122 -9.88 -10.33 -26.33
C ILE A 122 -9.26 -10.07 -24.96
N SER A 123 -9.65 -10.89 -23.97
CA SER A 123 -9.05 -10.89 -22.62
C SER A 123 -8.54 -12.29 -22.33
N ASN A 124 -7.35 -12.36 -21.72
CA ASN A 124 -6.80 -13.59 -21.16
C ASN A 124 -7.32 -13.84 -19.74
#